data_AF-A0A518AGP3-F1
#
_entry.id   AF-A0A518AGP3-F1
#
_cell.length_a   1.000
_cell.length_b   1.000
_cell.length_c   1.000
_cell.angle_alpha   90.00
_cell.angle_beta   90.00
_cell.angle_gamma   90.00
#
_symmetry.space_group_name_H-M   'P 1'
#
loop_
_entity.id
_entity.type
_entity.pdbx_description
1 polymer ?
#
loop_
_entity_poly.entity_id
_entity_poly.type
_entity_poly.pdbx_seq_one_letter_code
_entity_poly.pdbx_strand_id
1 'polypeptide(L)'
;MLKQLVLSVLSLGLFATTSTAEIITNLDGTGGDVVVRRNNNTENDGFLRIKKQGGDGEASSNDRIGLLKFDLSGLTESVSAANVQLELPRGESTSQASNTFDAGDTLYLYGVPDLATDEDFDEAAVTFANFPYLTGAGSVTNPRPATDLTGNGVNDDLVPLLATYTFAEQSDAGDLVIFSGNLLTSFLQADTNGVATFVLAASQTQNALKTAVFVSDTGTEGTPLPPTLLTNNDVSVPEPSTLVLLSITGVCAAGVLRRRIS
;
A
#
# COMPACT_ATOMS: atom_id res chain seq x y z
N MET A 1 65.09 5.24 22.04
CA MET A 1 64.38 4.38 21.06
C MET A 1 62.89 4.71 21.13
N LEU A 2 62.40 5.52 20.20
CA LEU A 2 61.02 6.00 20.16
C LEU A 2 60.26 5.18 19.11
N LYS A 3 59.27 4.38 19.52
CA LYS A 3 58.45 3.57 18.62
C LYS A 3 57.36 4.45 18.00
N GLN A 4 57.43 4.64 16.69
CA GLN A 4 56.44 5.35 15.89
C GLN A 4 55.20 4.46 15.72
N LEU A 5 54.07 4.88 16.29
CA LEU A 5 52.77 4.23 16.12
C LEU A 5 52.14 4.79 14.84
N VAL A 6 52.15 4.01 13.75
CA VAL A 6 51.47 4.37 12.50
C VAL A 6 49.99 4.01 12.66
N LEU A 7 49.14 5.03 12.80
CA LEU A 7 47.69 4.88 12.84
C LEU A 7 47.17 4.94 11.40
N SER A 8 47.00 3.78 10.76
CA SER A 8 46.37 3.68 9.45
C SER A 8 44.85 3.86 9.61
N VAL A 9 44.37 5.05 9.29
CA VAL A 9 42.93 5.33 9.18
C VAL A 9 42.43 4.65 7.90
N LEU A 10 41.77 3.49 8.06
CA LEU A 10 41.08 2.81 6.98
C LEU A 10 39.78 3.59 6.71
N SER A 11 39.79 4.50 5.74
CA SER A 11 38.58 5.14 5.24
C SER A 11 37.77 4.10 4.46
N LEU A 12 36.79 3.48 5.09
CA LEU A 12 35.74 2.75 4.37
C LEU A 12 34.98 3.77 3.52
N GLY A 13 35.29 3.83 2.22
CA GLY A 13 34.46 4.49 1.24
C GLY A 13 33.19 3.69 1.07
N LEU A 14 32.13 4.07 1.78
CA LEU A 14 30.78 3.62 1.48
C LEU A 14 30.38 4.25 0.13
N PHE A 15 30.40 3.44 -0.93
CA PHE A 15 29.69 3.78 -2.15
C PHE A 15 28.20 3.67 -1.84
N ALA A 16 27.55 4.81 -1.62
CA ALA A 16 26.10 4.85 -1.59
C ALA A 16 25.62 4.57 -3.02
N THR A 17 24.98 3.43 -3.23
CA THR A 17 24.17 3.21 -4.43
C THR A 17 23.03 4.22 -4.37
N THR A 18 23.04 5.21 -5.26
CA THR A 18 21.91 6.12 -5.42
C THR A 18 20.85 5.37 -6.20
N SER A 19 19.76 4.98 -5.54
CA SER A 19 18.59 4.50 -6.27
C SER A 19 17.87 5.70 -6.90
N THR A 20 17.39 5.64 -8.13
CA THR A 20 16.56 6.67 -8.75
C THR A 20 15.11 6.50 -8.35
N ALA A 21 14.49 7.65 -8.08
CA ALA A 21 13.06 7.78 -7.84
C ALA A 21 12.28 7.40 -9.11
N GLU A 22 11.30 6.50 -8.98
CA GLU A 22 10.38 6.15 -10.07
C GLU A 22 8.95 6.15 -9.53
N ILE A 23 8.10 6.97 -10.17
CA ILE A 23 6.66 7.08 -9.94
C ILE A 23 5.97 6.32 -11.07
N ILE A 24 5.20 5.30 -10.70
CA ILE A 24 4.40 4.51 -11.63
C ILE A 24 2.93 4.74 -11.29
N THR A 25 2.14 5.13 -12.27
CA THR A 25 0.68 5.16 -12.14
C THR A 25 0.09 3.87 -12.70
N ASN A 26 -1.06 3.45 -12.21
CA ASN A 26 -1.75 2.30 -12.82
C ASN A 26 -2.32 2.60 -14.22
N LEU A 27 -2.15 3.83 -14.74
CA LEU A 27 -2.43 4.20 -16.13
C LEU A 27 -1.29 3.81 -17.08
N ASP A 28 -0.11 3.48 -16.56
CA ASP A 28 1.07 3.19 -17.36
C ASP A 28 1.04 1.74 -17.86
N GLY A 29 1.42 1.56 -19.14
CA GLY A 29 1.61 0.24 -19.75
C GLY A 29 0.37 -0.66 -19.68
N THR A 30 0.52 -1.78 -18.99
CA THR A 30 -0.52 -2.79 -18.73
C THR A 30 -1.24 -2.62 -17.39
N GLY A 31 -1.00 -1.51 -16.68
CA GLY A 31 -1.67 -1.21 -15.41
C GLY A 31 -3.20 -1.11 -15.53
N GLY A 32 -3.87 -1.11 -14.39
CA GLY A 32 -5.32 -0.95 -14.32
C GLY A 32 -5.87 -1.04 -12.90
N ASP A 33 -7.15 -0.74 -12.72
CA ASP A 33 -7.85 -1.03 -11.48
C ASP A 33 -9.30 -1.44 -11.69
N VAL A 34 -9.85 -2.20 -10.74
CA VAL A 34 -11.26 -2.59 -10.82
C VAL A 34 -11.85 -2.94 -9.47
N VAL A 35 -13.16 -2.72 -9.32
CA VAL A 35 -13.92 -3.22 -8.18
C VAL A 35 -14.64 -4.50 -8.58
N VAL A 36 -14.40 -5.57 -7.83
CA VAL A 36 -15.20 -6.80 -7.92
C VAL A 36 -16.18 -6.88 -6.76
N ARG A 37 -17.42 -7.24 -7.07
CA ARG A 37 -18.51 -7.30 -6.09
C ARG A 37 -19.01 -8.74 -5.99
N ARG A 38 -19.32 -9.22 -4.79
CA ARG A 38 -19.66 -10.63 -4.54
C ARG A 38 -20.76 -11.23 -5.44
N ASN A 39 -21.69 -10.43 -5.93
CA ASN A 39 -22.80 -10.88 -6.79
C ASN A 39 -22.82 -10.24 -8.19
N ASN A 40 -21.79 -9.48 -8.55
CA ASN A 40 -21.70 -8.81 -9.85
C ASN A 40 -20.30 -8.97 -10.43
N ASN A 41 -20.21 -9.00 -11.76
CA ASN A 41 -18.97 -9.35 -12.43
C ASN A 41 -17.92 -8.23 -12.22
N THR A 42 -18.29 -6.96 -12.34
CA THR A 42 -17.36 -5.82 -12.16
C THR A 42 -18.10 -4.50 -11.98
N GLU A 43 -17.50 -3.58 -11.22
CA GLU A 43 -17.93 -2.17 -11.05
C GLU A 43 -16.74 -1.29 -11.47
N ASN A 44 -16.87 -0.62 -12.61
CA ASN A 44 -15.91 0.37 -13.10
C ASN A 44 -16.70 1.62 -13.52
N ASP A 45 -16.92 2.52 -12.55
CA ASP A 45 -17.65 3.76 -12.73
C ASP A 45 -16.79 4.98 -12.33
N GLY A 46 -15.47 4.85 -12.43
CA GLY A 46 -14.51 5.89 -12.08
C GLY A 46 -14.09 5.93 -10.61
N PHE A 47 -14.47 4.92 -9.80
CA PHE A 47 -14.06 4.83 -8.40
C PHE A 47 -13.72 3.41 -7.94
N LEU A 48 -12.70 3.31 -7.09
CA LEU A 48 -12.40 2.10 -6.34
C LEU A 48 -13.20 2.09 -5.04
N ARG A 49 -14.25 1.29 -5.01
CA ARG A 49 -15.13 1.14 -3.85
C ARG A 49 -14.81 -0.13 -3.06
N ILE A 50 -14.31 0.03 -1.85
CA ILE A 50 -14.02 -1.09 -0.95
C ILE A 50 -15.08 -1.13 0.13
N LYS A 51 -15.74 -2.28 0.32
CA LYS A 51 -16.82 -2.41 1.29
C LYS A 51 -16.87 -3.80 1.85
N LYS A 52 -17.00 -3.89 3.17
CA LYS A 52 -17.34 -5.14 3.85
C LYS A 52 -18.65 -4.98 4.61
N GLN A 53 -19.70 -5.65 4.13
CA GLN A 53 -21.04 -5.63 4.73
C GLN A 53 -21.43 -6.98 5.34
N GLY A 54 -20.98 -8.10 4.76
CA GLY A 54 -21.40 -9.45 5.15
C GLY A 54 -20.70 -10.03 6.38
N GLY A 55 -19.68 -9.35 6.89
CA GLY A 55 -18.76 -9.90 7.90
C GLY A 55 -18.18 -11.26 7.51
N ASP A 56 -17.79 -12.06 8.50
CA ASP A 56 -17.25 -13.42 8.33
C ASP A 56 -18.28 -14.41 7.75
N GLY A 57 -19.57 -14.06 7.79
CA GLY A 57 -20.69 -14.93 7.39
C GLY A 57 -20.95 -15.00 5.89
N GLU A 58 -20.06 -14.45 5.07
CA GLU A 58 -20.09 -14.54 3.61
C GLU A 58 -21.38 -14.07 2.90
N ALA A 59 -22.27 -13.36 3.60
CA ALA A 59 -23.68 -13.30 3.20
C ALA A 59 -24.13 -12.03 2.46
N SER A 60 -23.26 -11.02 2.27
CA SER A 60 -23.70 -9.78 1.62
C SER A 60 -23.27 -9.70 0.16
N SER A 61 -24.28 -9.57 -0.72
CA SER A 61 -24.09 -9.18 -2.12
C SER A 61 -23.42 -7.82 -2.29
N ASN A 62 -23.24 -7.02 -1.22
CA ASN A 62 -22.65 -5.70 -1.28
C ASN A 62 -21.18 -5.64 -0.87
N ASP A 63 -20.56 -6.80 -0.57
CA ASP A 63 -19.11 -6.84 -0.36
C ASP A 63 -18.41 -6.46 -1.66
N ARG A 64 -17.45 -5.53 -1.56
CA ARG A 64 -16.65 -5.01 -2.66
C ARG A 64 -15.17 -5.05 -2.30
N ILE A 65 -14.39 -5.57 -3.23
CA ILE A 65 -12.93 -5.66 -3.16
C ILE A 65 -12.36 -4.87 -4.33
N GLY A 66 -11.31 -4.10 -4.08
CA GLY A 66 -10.59 -3.37 -5.12
C GLY A 66 -9.37 -4.17 -5.54
N LEU A 67 -9.14 -4.23 -6.84
CA LEU A 67 -7.94 -4.80 -7.44
C LEU A 67 -7.16 -3.66 -8.09
N LEU A 68 -5.85 -3.65 -7.88
CA LEU A 68 -4.92 -2.72 -8.50
C LEU A 68 -3.87 -3.51 -9.26
N LYS A 69 -3.46 -3.03 -10.43
CA LYS A 69 -2.38 -3.58 -11.22
C LYS A 69 -1.43 -2.47 -11.67
N PHE A 70 -0.14 -2.69 -11.52
CA PHE A 70 0.90 -1.77 -11.94
C PHE A 70 1.87 -2.46 -12.90
N ASP A 71 2.17 -1.79 -14.02
CA ASP A 71 3.21 -2.22 -14.95
C ASP A 71 4.58 -1.73 -14.45
N LEU A 72 5.43 -2.68 -14.08
CA LEU A 72 6.78 -2.45 -13.57
C LEU A 72 7.85 -2.59 -14.65
N SER A 73 7.50 -2.88 -15.91
CA SER A 73 8.47 -3.05 -17.00
C SER A 73 9.28 -1.79 -17.29
N GLY A 74 8.81 -0.64 -16.83
CA GLY A 74 9.51 0.65 -16.89
C GLY A 74 10.56 0.86 -15.80
N LEU A 75 10.63 0.02 -14.76
CA LEU A 75 11.60 0.18 -13.68
C LEU A 75 13.03 0.00 -14.21
N THR A 76 13.88 1.01 -14.00
CA THR A 76 15.27 0.97 -14.46
C THR A 76 16.24 0.48 -13.40
N GLU A 77 15.79 0.42 -12.14
CA GLU A 77 16.59 0.02 -10.99
C GLU A 77 15.83 -0.93 -10.06
N SER A 78 16.58 -1.67 -9.24
CA SER A 78 15.97 -2.52 -8.22
C SER A 78 15.24 -1.68 -7.18
N VAL A 79 14.01 -2.08 -6.84
CA VAL A 79 13.21 -1.44 -5.80
C VAL A 79 13.94 -1.55 -4.46
N SER A 80 14.21 -0.43 -3.81
CA SER A 80 14.85 -0.34 -2.48
C SER A 80 13.88 0.10 -1.37
N ALA A 81 12.78 0.73 -1.77
CA ALA A 81 11.65 1.13 -0.94
C ALA A 81 10.40 1.22 -1.83
N ALA A 82 9.22 0.99 -1.27
CA ALA A 82 7.97 1.16 -2.00
C ALA A 82 6.80 1.64 -1.12
N ASN A 83 5.96 2.48 -1.73
CA ASN A 83 4.65 2.90 -1.20
C ASN A 83 3.56 2.75 -2.27
N VAL A 84 2.38 2.27 -1.88
CA VAL A 84 1.17 2.40 -2.71
C VAL A 84 0.34 3.55 -2.16
N GLN A 85 0.07 4.55 -2.99
CA GLN A 85 -0.66 5.76 -2.65
C GLN A 85 -2.01 5.78 -3.37
N LEU A 86 -3.07 6.01 -2.59
CA LEU A 86 -4.44 6.17 -3.06
C LEU A 86 -4.99 7.50 -2.56
N GLU A 87 -5.75 8.20 -3.38
CA GLU A 87 -6.43 9.44 -2.99
C GLU A 87 -7.93 9.19 -2.80
N LEU A 88 -8.48 9.72 -1.71
CA LEU A 88 -9.94 9.82 -1.55
C LEU A 88 -10.45 10.90 -2.52
N PRO A 89 -11.54 10.65 -3.28
CA PRO A 89 -11.97 11.56 -4.33
C PRO A 89 -12.29 12.97 -3.80
N ARG A 90 -12.30 13.97 -4.68
CA ARG A 90 -12.65 15.34 -4.33
C ARG A 90 -13.98 15.71 -4.99
N GLY A 91 -15.08 15.78 -4.24
CA GLY A 91 -16.33 16.29 -4.79
C GLY A 91 -17.63 15.70 -4.22
N GLU A 92 -18.57 15.41 -5.11
CA GLU A 92 -19.90 14.92 -4.74
C GLU A 92 -19.85 13.51 -4.15
N SER A 93 -18.93 12.66 -4.65
CA SER A 93 -18.70 11.32 -4.14
C SER A 93 -18.29 11.30 -2.64
N THR A 94 -17.54 12.31 -2.17
CA THR A 94 -17.17 12.48 -0.75
C THR A 94 -18.23 13.14 0.10
N SER A 95 -19.26 13.73 -0.51
CA SER A 95 -20.36 14.36 0.23
C SER A 95 -21.36 13.34 0.77
N GLN A 96 -21.22 12.05 0.41
CA GLN A 96 -22.05 10.99 0.95
C GLN A 96 -21.50 10.53 2.31
N ALA A 97 -22.30 10.64 3.37
CA ALA A 97 -21.92 10.24 4.72
C ALA A 97 -21.43 8.77 4.82
N SER A 98 -21.91 7.89 3.95
CA SER A 98 -21.48 6.48 3.87
C SER A 98 -20.10 6.27 3.24
N ASN A 99 -19.47 7.31 2.68
CA ASN A 99 -18.19 7.22 2.00
C ASN A 99 -17.03 7.81 2.83
N THR A 100 -17.27 8.00 4.13
CA THR A 100 -16.27 8.50 5.08
C THR A 100 -15.79 7.39 6.02
N PHE A 101 -14.50 7.39 6.31
CA PHE A 101 -13.89 6.56 7.35
C PHE A 101 -13.78 7.31 8.65
N ASP A 102 -13.99 6.63 9.77
CA ASP A 102 -13.77 7.17 11.09
C ASP A 102 -12.35 6.84 11.58
N ALA A 103 -11.92 7.53 12.64
CA ALA A 103 -10.74 7.15 13.39
C ALA A 103 -10.81 5.67 13.81
N GLY A 104 -9.74 4.92 13.54
CA GLY A 104 -9.63 3.49 13.85
C GLY A 104 -10.14 2.56 12.75
N ASP A 105 -10.78 3.08 11.70
CA ASP A 105 -11.10 2.26 10.53
C ASP A 105 -9.79 1.81 9.85
N THR A 106 -9.76 0.55 9.41
CA THR A 106 -8.54 -0.08 8.88
C THR A 106 -8.75 -0.62 7.46
N LEU A 107 -7.77 -0.37 6.62
CA LEU A 107 -7.61 -0.92 5.28
C LEU A 107 -6.42 -1.87 5.23
N TYR A 108 -6.52 -2.85 4.35
CA TYR A 108 -5.50 -3.86 4.13
C TYR A 108 -5.09 -3.87 2.66
N LEU A 109 -3.78 -4.02 2.44
CA LEU A 109 -3.19 -4.22 1.13
C LEU A 109 -2.55 -5.60 1.09
N TYR A 110 -3.04 -6.47 0.23
CA TYR A 110 -2.48 -7.79 -0.05
C TYR A 110 -1.80 -7.79 -1.41
N GLY A 111 -0.86 -8.71 -1.63
CA GLY A 111 -0.19 -8.90 -2.92
C GLY A 111 -0.52 -10.26 -3.54
N VAL A 112 -0.80 -10.29 -4.84
CA VAL A 112 -0.86 -11.56 -5.58
C VAL A 112 0.57 -12.01 -5.89
N PRO A 113 1.00 -13.23 -5.53
CA PRO A 113 2.40 -13.64 -5.73
C PRO A 113 2.84 -13.65 -7.20
N ASP A 114 4.12 -13.34 -7.43
CA ASP A 114 4.78 -13.38 -8.75
C ASP A 114 4.49 -14.70 -9.49
N LEU A 115 4.05 -14.55 -10.75
CA LEU A 115 3.66 -15.61 -11.67
C LEU A 115 2.44 -16.44 -11.24
N ALA A 116 1.70 -16.00 -10.22
CA ALA A 116 0.49 -16.70 -9.83
C ALA A 116 -0.63 -16.51 -10.86
N THR A 117 -1.63 -17.40 -10.83
CA THR A 117 -2.77 -17.32 -11.75
C THR A 117 -3.54 -16.02 -11.52
N ASP A 118 -3.93 -15.33 -12.60
CA ASP A 118 -4.64 -14.05 -12.54
C ASP A 118 -3.88 -12.91 -11.82
N GLU A 119 -2.55 -13.00 -11.71
CA GLU A 119 -1.72 -11.85 -11.33
C GLU A 119 -1.87 -10.71 -12.35
N ASP A 120 -1.70 -10.99 -13.64
CA ASP A 120 -2.01 -10.04 -14.71
C ASP A 120 -3.50 -10.17 -15.12
N PHE A 121 -4.39 -9.77 -14.23
CA PHE A 121 -5.84 -9.88 -14.48
C PHE A 121 -6.30 -8.98 -15.64
N ASP A 122 -7.31 -9.43 -16.38
CA ASP A 122 -8.04 -8.62 -17.35
C ASP A 122 -9.23 -7.95 -16.65
N GLU A 123 -9.22 -6.62 -16.54
CA GLU A 123 -10.30 -5.83 -15.93
C GLU A 123 -11.68 -6.14 -16.50
N ALA A 124 -11.77 -6.47 -17.80
CA ALA A 124 -13.03 -6.76 -18.46
C ALA A 124 -13.57 -8.17 -18.14
N ALA A 125 -12.72 -9.07 -17.68
CA ALA A 125 -13.04 -10.48 -17.48
C ALA A 125 -12.96 -10.95 -16.01
N VAL A 126 -12.20 -10.25 -15.17
CA VAL A 126 -12.09 -10.56 -13.74
C VAL A 126 -13.44 -10.33 -13.06
N THR A 127 -13.74 -11.18 -12.09
CA THR A 127 -14.97 -11.17 -11.31
C THR A 127 -14.67 -11.67 -9.91
N PHE A 128 -15.59 -11.44 -8.97
CA PHE A 128 -15.45 -12.01 -7.64
C PHE A 128 -15.37 -13.55 -7.68
N ALA A 129 -16.03 -14.18 -8.65
CA ALA A 129 -16.16 -15.64 -8.72
C ALA A 129 -14.96 -16.34 -9.37
N ASN A 130 -14.22 -15.66 -10.25
CA ASN A 130 -13.06 -16.23 -10.93
C ASN A 130 -11.71 -15.73 -10.37
N PHE A 131 -11.68 -14.74 -9.49
CA PHE A 131 -10.45 -14.30 -8.83
C PHE A 131 -10.17 -15.19 -7.59
N PRO A 132 -9.16 -16.09 -7.63
CA PRO A 132 -9.03 -17.19 -6.67
C PRO A 132 -8.64 -16.75 -5.25
N TYR A 133 -8.22 -15.49 -5.10
CA TYR A 133 -7.69 -14.92 -3.86
C TYR A 133 -8.75 -14.33 -2.93
N LEU A 134 -10.03 -14.39 -3.29
CA LEU A 134 -11.14 -13.88 -2.47
C LEU A 134 -11.79 -15.01 -1.68
N THR A 135 -12.49 -14.69 -0.60
CA THR A 135 -13.30 -15.67 0.13
C THR A 135 -14.79 -15.53 -0.18
N GLY A 136 -15.38 -16.64 -0.62
CA GLY A 136 -16.79 -16.78 -0.89
C GLY A 136 -17.18 -16.67 -2.36
N ALA A 137 -18.31 -17.30 -2.70
CA ALA A 137 -18.95 -17.35 -4.03
C ALA A 137 -17.98 -17.40 -5.25
N GLY A 138 -17.22 -18.50 -5.35
CA GLY A 138 -16.39 -18.85 -6.52
C GLY A 138 -14.97 -19.28 -6.17
N SER A 139 -14.50 -18.90 -4.98
CA SER A 139 -13.23 -19.37 -4.41
C SER A 139 -13.21 -20.87 -4.12
N VAL A 140 -12.03 -21.46 -4.29
CA VAL A 140 -11.70 -22.90 -4.22
C VAL A 140 -12.02 -23.54 -2.85
N THR A 141 -12.31 -22.74 -1.83
CA THR A 141 -12.68 -23.20 -0.49
C THR A 141 -13.91 -22.43 0.00
N ASN A 142 -15.09 -22.88 -0.44
CA ASN A 142 -16.29 -22.76 0.36
C ASN A 142 -16.45 -24.08 1.13
N PRO A 143 -16.25 -24.10 2.45
CA PRO A 143 -16.13 -22.94 3.36
C PRO A 143 -14.73 -22.32 3.40
N ARG A 144 -14.69 -21.03 3.77
CA ARG A 144 -13.49 -20.25 4.13
C ARG A 144 -12.48 -21.11 4.91
N PRO A 145 -11.18 -21.09 4.57
CA PRO A 145 -10.16 -21.82 5.34
C PRO A 145 -10.21 -21.43 6.82
N ALA A 146 -10.09 -22.41 7.74
CA ALA A 146 -10.12 -22.13 9.18
C ALA A 146 -8.91 -21.28 9.66
N THR A 147 -7.89 -21.17 8.83
CA THR A 147 -6.66 -20.38 8.98
C THR A 147 -6.85 -18.92 8.58
N ASP A 148 -7.83 -18.62 7.73
CA ASP A 148 -8.22 -17.25 7.44
C ASP A 148 -9.06 -16.74 8.61
N LEU A 149 -8.43 -15.88 9.42
CA LEU A 149 -9.01 -15.29 10.62
C LEU A 149 -9.43 -13.82 10.41
N THR A 150 -9.08 -13.20 9.27
CA THR A 150 -9.41 -11.80 9.01
C THR A 150 -10.71 -11.70 8.20
N GLY A 151 -11.77 -11.15 8.78
CA GLY A 151 -13.08 -11.04 8.13
C GLY A 151 -13.13 -10.02 6.97
N ASN A 152 -12.11 -9.96 6.14
CA ASN A 152 -11.86 -8.94 5.12
C ASN A 152 -12.37 -9.36 3.71
N GLY A 153 -12.71 -10.62 3.49
CA GLY A 153 -13.12 -11.14 2.19
C GLY A 153 -11.98 -11.62 1.28
N VAL A 154 -10.76 -11.74 1.80
CA VAL A 154 -9.53 -12.13 1.10
C VAL A 154 -9.00 -13.42 1.69
N ASN A 155 -8.53 -14.34 0.85
CA ASN A 155 -7.96 -15.60 1.29
C ASN A 155 -6.49 -15.41 1.70
N ASP A 156 -6.29 -15.09 2.97
CA ASP A 156 -4.97 -14.82 3.58
C ASP A 156 -3.95 -15.98 3.43
N ASP A 157 -4.38 -17.20 3.10
CA ASP A 157 -3.48 -18.33 2.85
C ASP A 157 -2.84 -18.29 1.45
N LEU A 158 -3.46 -17.58 0.50
CA LEU A 158 -3.02 -17.51 -0.89
C LEU A 158 -2.32 -16.19 -1.23
N VAL A 159 -2.63 -15.11 -0.50
CA VAL A 159 -2.02 -13.80 -0.69
C VAL A 159 -1.45 -13.24 0.62
N PRO A 160 -0.18 -12.83 0.66
CA PRO A 160 0.39 -12.20 1.84
C PRO A 160 -0.20 -10.80 2.08
N LEU A 161 -0.48 -10.49 3.36
CA LEU A 161 -0.73 -9.11 3.79
C LEU A 161 0.58 -8.31 3.70
N LEU A 162 0.60 -7.26 2.89
CA LEU A 162 1.77 -6.43 2.64
C LEU A 162 1.82 -5.20 3.54
N ALA A 163 0.66 -4.59 3.79
CA ALA A 163 0.56 -3.37 4.58
C ALA A 163 -0.85 -3.20 5.16
N THR A 164 -0.93 -2.36 6.19
CA THR A 164 -2.18 -1.98 6.83
C THR A 164 -2.18 -0.47 7.02
N TYR A 165 -3.29 0.18 6.72
CA TYR A 165 -3.49 1.60 6.97
C TYR A 165 -4.65 1.78 7.94
N THR A 166 -4.42 2.52 9.03
CA THR A 166 -5.49 2.84 10.00
C THR A 166 -5.67 4.34 10.04
N PHE A 167 -6.90 4.78 9.83
CA PHE A 167 -7.25 6.20 9.89
C PHE A 167 -7.05 6.71 11.32
N ALA A 168 -6.22 7.73 11.50
CA ALA A 168 -6.00 8.35 12.81
C ALA A 168 -7.18 9.23 13.23
N GLU A 169 -7.86 9.82 12.25
CA GLU A 169 -9.01 10.72 12.39
C GLU A 169 -10.05 10.38 11.32
N GLN A 170 -11.21 11.04 11.36
CA GLN A 170 -12.19 10.89 10.28
C GLN A 170 -11.58 11.38 8.97
N SER A 171 -11.73 10.60 7.90
CA SER A 171 -11.19 10.93 6.58
C SER A 171 -11.94 12.11 5.93
N ASP A 172 -11.22 12.93 5.19
CA ASP A 172 -11.74 14.03 4.37
C ASP A 172 -11.40 13.85 2.88
N ALA A 173 -12.06 14.64 2.03
CA ALA A 173 -11.86 14.62 0.59
C ALA A 173 -10.42 15.03 0.21
N GLY A 174 -9.79 14.23 -0.65
CA GLY A 174 -8.39 14.44 -1.05
C GLY A 174 -7.36 13.98 -0.04
N ASP A 175 -7.76 13.30 1.04
CA ASP A 175 -6.83 12.59 1.91
C ASP A 175 -6.06 11.53 1.12
N LEU A 176 -4.77 11.38 1.45
CA LEU A 176 -3.92 10.35 0.88
C LEU A 176 -3.82 9.18 1.85
N VAL A 177 -4.15 8.00 1.34
CA VAL A 177 -3.89 6.71 1.98
C VAL A 177 -2.59 6.16 1.41
N ILE A 178 -1.57 6.04 2.25
CA ILE A 178 -0.24 5.56 1.86
C ILE A 178 0.05 4.25 2.58
N PHE A 179 0.02 3.16 1.83
CA PHE A 179 0.50 1.87 2.29
C PHE A 179 2.02 1.82 2.14
N SER A 180 2.72 1.53 3.23
CA SER A 180 4.17 1.43 3.29
C SER A 180 4.59 0.26 4.15
N GLY A 181 5.78 -0.29 3.89
CA GLY A 181 6.35 -1.35 4.73
C GLY A 181 7.39 -2.23 4.02
N ASN A 182 8.16 -2.95 4.83
CA ASN A 182 9.19 -3.85 4.33
C ASN A 182 8.60 -5.03 3.53
N LEU A 183 7.39 -5.50 3.88
CA LEU A 183 6.74 -6.59 3.15
C LEU A 183 6.33 -6.15 1.74
N LEU A 184 5.75 -4.96 1.58
CA LEU A 184 5.47 -4.37 0.27
C LEU A 184 6.74 -4.20 -0.56
N THR A 185 7.81 -3.67 0.04
CA THR A 185 9.10 -3.51 -0.65
C THR A 185 9.68 -4.86 -1.08
N SER A 186 9.65 -5.86 -0.20
CA SER A 186 10.18 -7.21 -0.50
C SER A 186 9.34 -7.93 -1.56
N PHE A 187 8.02 -7.70 -1.55
CA PHE A 187 7.10 -8.22 -2.56
C PHE A 187 7.48 -7.71 -3.95
N LEU A 188 7.68 -6.39 -4.10
CA LEU A 188 8.06 -5.81 -5.40
C LEU A 188 9.49 -6.13 -5.82
N GLN A 189 10.41 -6.37 -4.88
CA GLN A 189 11.76 -6.86 -5.18
C GLN A 189 11.76 -8.30 -5.72
N ALA A 190 10.74 -9.09 -5.36
CA ALA A 190 10.62 -10.48 -5.78
C ALA A 190 9.91 -10.65 -7.13
N ASP A 191 9.30 -9.59 -7.66
CA ASP A 191 8.63 -9.55 -8.96
C ASP A 191 9.61 -9.85 -10.09
N THR A 192 9.25 -10.78 -10.99
CA THR A 192 10.11 -11.18 -12.12
C THR A 192 9.46 -11.02 -13.48
N ASN A 193 8.15 -10.78 -13.54
CA ASN A 193 7.42 -10.61 -14.79
C ASN A 193 7.11 -9.14 -15.13
N GLY A 194 7.40 -8.20 -14.22
CA GLY A 194 7.15 -6.78 -14.42
C GLY A 194 5.70 -6.37 -14.18
N VAL A 195 4.91 -7.13 -13.40
CA VAL A 195 3.50 -6.83 -13.13
C VAL A 195 3.19 -7.09 -11.66
N ALA A 196 2.92 -6.02 -10.91
CA ALA A 196 2.48 -6.14 -9.53
C ALA A 196 0.97 -5.96 -9.39
N THR A 197 0.31 -6.95 -8.78
CA THR A 197 -1.13 -6.90 -8.49
C THR A 197 -1.41 -6.90 -6.99
N PHE A 198 -2.29 -5.99 -6.59
CA PHE A 198 -2.71 -5.81 -5.20
C PHE A 198 -4.20 -6.00 -5.01
N VAL A 199 -4.56 -6.49 -3.83
CA VAL A 199 -5.95 -6.62 -3.39
C VAL A 199 -6.18 -5.67 -2.22
N LEU A 200 -7.13 -4.76 -2.37
CA LEU A 200 -7.57 -3.81 -1.36
C LEU A 200 -8.81 -4.33 -0.65
N ALA A 201 -8.70 -4.45 0.67
CA ALA A 201 -9.80 -4.88 1.53
C ALA A 201 -9.96 -3.93 2.73
N ALA A 202 -11.13 -3.99 3.35
CA ALA A 202 -11.45 -3.20 4.54
C ALA A 202 -11.83 -4.12 5.71
N SER A 203 -11.55 -3.68 6.93
CA SER A 203 -11.89 -4.44 8.14
C SER A 203 -13.39 -4.57 8.36
N GLN A 204 -13.84 -5.74 8.82
CA GLN A 204 -15.23 -6.00 9.24
C GLN A 204 -15.66 -5.20 10.47
N THR A 205 -14.73 -4.69 11.28
CA THR A 205 -15.09 -3.84 12.43
C THR A 205 -15.75 -2.53 12.01
N GLN A 206 -15.74 -2.23 10.71
CA GLN A 206 -16.40 -1.08 10.13
C GLN A 206 -17.93 -1.25 10.14
N ASN A 207 -18.62 -0.12 10.25
CA ASN A 207 -20.05 -0.06 10.01
C ASN A 207 -20.34 -0.65 8.61
N ALA A 208 -21.16 -1.70 8.56
CA ALA A 208 -21.48 -2.47 7.35
C ALA A 208 -22.10 -1.64 6.20
N LEU A 209 -22.48 -0.39 6.45
CA LEU A 209 -22.98 0.54 5.46
C LEU A 209 -21.88 1.41 4.81
N LYS A 210 -20.72 1.54 5.47
CA LYS A 210 -19.60 2.34 4.98
C LYS A 210 -18.94 1.73 3.75
N THR A 211 -18.36 2.60 2.93
CA THR A 211 -17.64 2.26 1.71
C THR A 211 -16.39 3.12 1.63
N ALA A 212 -15.21 2.51 1.53
CA ALA A 212 -14.03 3.19 1.02
C ALA A 212 -14.29 3.64 -0.38
N VAL A 213 -13.96 4.88 -0.72
CA VAL A 213 -13.98 5.32 -2.09
C VAL A 213 -12.62 5.95 -2.37
N PHE A 214 -11.92 5.43 -3.36
CA PHE A 214 -10.70 6.02 -3.90
C PHE A 214 -10.94 6.38 -5.36
N VAL A 215 -10.13 7.30 -5.86
CA VAL A 215 -10.08 7.54 -7.30
C VAL A 215 -9.55 6.29 -8.00
N SER A 216 -10.22 5.92 -9.10
CA SER A 216 -9.77 4.93 -10.09
C SER A 216 -9.05 5.63 -11.25
N ASP A 217 -8.32 4.86 -12.06
CA ASP A 217 -7.71 5.27 -13.32
C ASP A 217 -8.68 5.93 -14.32
N THR A 218 -9.96 5.58 -14.28
CA THR A 218 -11.02 6.17 -15.11
C THR A 218 -11.77 7.33 -14.43
N GLY A 219 -11.36 7.70 -13.20
CA GLY A 219 -12.02 8.73 -12.40
C GLY A 219 -11.98 10.10 -13.06
N THR A 220 -13.11 10.81 -13.04
CA THR A 220 -13.26 12.14 -13.66
C THR A 220 -13.60 13.27 -12.69
N GLU A 221 -13.75 12.98 -11.38
CA GLU A 221 -14.03 14.00 -10.37
C GLU A 221 -12.74 14.74 -9.93
N GLY A 222 -12.67 16.05 -10.22
CA GLY A 222 -11.62 16.95 -9.75
C GLY A 222 -10.32 16.91 -10.57
N THR A 223 -9.18 17.12 -9.91
CA THR A 223 -7.83 16.80 -10.40
C THR A 223 -7.31 15.58 -9.65
N PRO A 224 -7.88 14.39 -9.91
CA PRO A 224 -7.59 13.23 -9.11
C PRO A 224 -6.18 12.72 -9.35
N LEU A 225 -5.56 12.21 -8.30
CA LEU A 225 -4.38 11.37 -8.39
C LEU A 225 -4.84 9.91 -8.53
N PRO A 226 -4.58 9.25 -9.67
CA PRO A 226 -4.88 7.82 -9.81
C PRO A 226 -4.03 7.00 -8.83
N PRO A 227 -4.38 5.71 -8.61
CA PRO A 227 -3.53 4.81 -7.84
C PRO A 227 -2.08 4.89 -8.33
N THR A 228 -1.18 5.16 -7.39
CA THR A 228 0.23 5.45 -7.67
C THR A 228 1.13 4.54 -6.84
N LEU A 229 2.07 3.88 -7.51
CA LEU A 229 3.17 3.17 -6.88
C LEU A 229 4.41 4.07 -6.90
N LEU A 230 4.87 4.43 -5.71
CA LEU A 230 6.10 5.20 -5.50
C LEU A 230 7.22 4.24 -5.13
N THR A 231 8.38 4.36 -5.76
CA THR A 231 9.56 3.55 -5.43
C THR A 231 10.78 4.40 -5.12
N ASN A 232 11.73 3.80 -4.40
CA ASN A 232 13.07 4.36 -4.16
C ASN A 232 13.00 5.76 -3.52
N ASN A 233 13.60 6.78 -4.15
CA ASN A 233 13.69 8.12 -3.57
C ASN A 233 12.35 8.88 -3.54
N ASP A 234 11.32 8.41 -4.25
CA ASP A 234 9.97 9.01 -4.20
C ASP A 234 9.15 8.48 -3.01
N VAL A 235 9.63 7.41 -2.37
CA VAL A 235 9.07 6.98 -1.09
C VAL A 235 9.41 8.02 -0.05
N SER A 236 8.38 8.67 0.49
CA SER A 236 8.51 9.59 1.62
C SER A 236 9.02 8.82 2.83
N VAL A 237 10.34 8.84 3.03
CA VAL A 237 10.95 8.33 4.26
C VAL A 237 10.52 9.28 5.37
N PRO A 238 9.78 8.82 6.40
CA PRO A 238 9.53 9.64 7.57
C PRO A 238 10.89 10.10 8.06
N GLU A 239 11.15 11.41 8.10
CA GLU A 239 12.47 11.88 8.50
C GLU A 239 12.81 11.20 9.82
N PRO A 240 13.90 10.40 9.88
CA PRO A 240 14.30 9.85 11.16
C PRO A 240 14.43 11.04 12.10
N SER A 241 14.09 10.86 13.38
CA SER A 241 14.16 11.92 14.37
C SER A 241 15.61 12.39 14.64
N THR A 242 16.49 12.32 13.66
CA THR A 242 17.90 12.74 13.56
C THR A 242 18.16 14.16 14.06
N LEU A 243 17.13 15.00 14.23
CA LEU A 243 17.24 16.24 15.00
C LEU A 243 17.59 16.00 16.49
N VAL A 244 17.29 14.83 17.04
CA VAL A 244 17.72 14.43 18.39
C VAL A 244 19.24 14.20 18.44
N LEU A 245 19.86 13.70 17.37
CA LEU A 245 21.30 13.40 17.38
C LEU A 245 22.17 14.68 17.31
N LEU A 246 21.72 15.72 16.61
CA LEU A 246 22.41 17.03 16.63
C LEU A 246 22.32 17.75 17.98
N SER A 247 21.32 17.43 18.80
CA SER A 247 21.18 18.03 20.13
C SER A 247 22.20 17.48 21.16
N ILE A 248 22.69 16.25 20.97
CA ILE A 248 23.60 15.61 21.94
C ILE A 248 25.05 16.07 21.72
N THR A 249 25.47 16.33 20.48
CA THR A 249 26.82 16.86 20.18
C THR A 249 27.00 18.31 20.63
N GLY A 250 25.93 19.11 20.65
CA GLY A 250 25.96 20.49 21.14
C GLY A 250 26.17 20.61 22.66
N VAL A 251 25.56 19.72 23.46
CA VAL A 251 25.64 19.77 24.93
C VAL A 251 27.02 19.34 25.44
N CYS A 252 27.68 18.37 24.77
CA CYS A 252 29.05 17.97 25.13
C CYS A 252 30.09 19.05 24.80
N ALA A 253 29.91 19.84 23.74
CA ALA A 253 30.81 20.95 23.41
C ALA A 253 30.69 22.12 24.42
N ALA A 254 29.48 22.41 24.92
CA ALA A 254 29.28 23.46 25.92
C ALA A 254 29.80 23.07 27.33
N GLY A 255 29.80 21.77 27.67
CA GLY A 255 30.32 21.27 28.95
C GLY A 255 31.85 21.34 29.09
N VAL A 256 32.59 21.18 28.00
CA VAL A 256 34.07 21.19 28.01
C VAL A 256 34.65 22.61 28.05
N LEU A 257 33.94 23.61 27.50
CA LEU A 257 34.39 25.01 27.53
C LEU A 257 34.26 25.69 28.90
N ARG A 258 33.51 25.14 29.86
CA ARG A 258 33.34 25.73 31.20
C ARG A 258 34.46 25.41 32.21
N ARG A 259 35.45 24.57 31.86
CA ARG A 259 36.52 24.14 32.80
C ARG A 259 37.89 24.84 32.64
N ARG A 260 37.98 25.95 31.89
CA ARG A 260 39.24 26.69 31.67
C ARG A 260 39.27 28.12 32.23
N ILE A 261 38.38 28.46 33.17
CA ILE A 261 38.43 29.75 33.89
C ILE A 261 38.40 29.44 35.40
N SER A 262 39.54 29.01 35.93
CA SER A 262 39.88 29.01 37.36
C SER A 262 41.37 28.76 37.50
#